data_AF-A0A1F8XG52-F1
#
_entry.id   AF-A0A1F8XG52-F1
#
_cell.length_a   1.000
_cell.length_b   1.000
_cell.length_c   1.000
_cell.angle_alpha   90.00
_cell.angle_beta   90.00
_cell.angle_gamma   90.00
#
_symmetry.space_group_name_H-M   'P 1'
#
loop_
_entity.id
_entity.type
_entity.pdbx_description
1 polymer ?
#
loop_
_entity_poly.entity_id
_entity_poly.type
_entity_poly.pdbx_seq_one_letter_code
_entity_poly.pdbx_strand_id
1 'polypeptide(L)'
;MLELCMNEKEKLSNKKYWEDFLFEMVGSKWKGEIPIIGYKPSSKEVFDIGFNFNVGDKWPVKAWPLEYWKELEKLIGSKYAISWQQGLKSIEEYIEWINSCRLIVTNDSLGLHIAHALDKRIIALFGPTLSTEVYVKNGVKLLPEKEYDCLPCMSTSCVRDRPCMYEISPATVLKNVEKFLSE
;
A
#
# COMPACT_ATOMS: atom_id res chain seq x y z
N MET A 1 12.93 9.11 18.54
CA MET A 1 12.68 8.16 17.44
C MET A 1 12.88 6.71 17.87
N LEU A 2 14.03 6.33 18.45
CA LEU A 2 14.22 4.97 18.97
C LEU A 2 13.14 4.59 19.99
N GLU A 3 12.76 5.51 20.88
CA GLU A 3 11.65 5.31 21.83
C GLU A 3 10.32 5.05 21.12
N LEU A 4 9.98 5.81 20.07
CA LEU A 4 8.77 5.58 19.26
C LEU A 4 8.76 4.21 18.59
N CYS A 5 9.93 3.72 18.15
CA CYS A 5 10.05 2.39 17.55
C CYS A 5 9.95 1.27 18.59
N MET A 6 10.35 1.53 19.84
CA MET A 6 10.41 0.52 20.90
C MET A 6 9.21 0.56 21.85
N ASN A 7 8.42 1.63 21.86
CA ASN A 7 7.25 1.81 22.69
C ASN A 7 5.98 1.79 21.81
N GLU A 8 5.27 0.68 21.86
CA GLU A 8 4.04 0.48 21.08
C GLU A 8 2.94 1.49 21.42
N LYS A 9 2.81 1.91 22.68
CA LYS A 9 1.79 2.90 23.08
C LYS A 9 2.06 4.26 22.46
N GLU A 10 3.30 4.71 22.49
CA GLU A 10 3.72 5.95 21.83
C GLU A 10 3.50 5.86 20.32
N LYS A 11 3.86 4.71 19.73
CA LYS A 11 3.66 4.44 18.31
C LYS A 11 2.19 4.51 17.90
N LEU A 12 1.29 3.89 18.66
CA LEU A 12 -0.15 3.91 18.38
C LEU A 12 -0.75 5.31 18.55
N SER A 13 -0.21 6.13 19.46
CA SER A 13 -0.64 7.51 19.64
C SER A 13 -0.09 8.48 18.59
N ASN A 14 0.87 8.04 17.77
CA ASN A 14 1.54 8.85 16.79
C ASN A 14 0.61 9.24 15.63
N LYS A 15 0.70 10.50 15.23
CA LYS A 15 -0.04 11.07 14.09
C LYS A 15 0.86 11.63 13.00
N LYS A 16 2.19 11.48 13.13
CA LYS A 16 3.18 11.91 12.16
C LYS A 16 3.54 10.77 11.19
N TYR A 17 3.96 11.14 9.99
CA TYR A 17 4.56 10.19 9.06
C TYR A 17 6.02 9.93 9.42
N TRP A 18 6.60 8.85 8.90
CA TRP A 18 8.03 8.57 9.12
C TRP A 18 8.93 9.68 8.56
N GLU A 19 8.52 10.31 7.46
CA GLU A 19 9.22 11.42 6.83
C GLU A 19 9.31 12.64 7.75
N ASP A 20 8.27 12.96 8.52
CA ASP A 20 8.32 14.04 9.51
C ASP A 20 9.47 13.82 10.50
N PHE A 21 9.59 12.61 11.05
CA PHE A 21 10.65 12.28 12.01
C PHE A 21 12.03 12.33 11.37
N LEU A 22 12.18 11.81 10.14
CA LEU A 22 13.47 11.80 9.45
C LEU A 22 13.96 13.23 9.16
N PHE A 23 13.08 14.13 8.75
CA PHE A 23 13.44 15.52 8.53
C PHE A 23 13.74 16.25 9.85
N GLU A 24 12.93 16.02 10.90
CA GLU A 24 13.15 16.60 12.22
C GLU A 24 14.53 16.24 12.78
N MET A 25 14.98 14.99 12.56
CA MET A 25 16.30 14.52 13.01
C MET A 25 17.48 15.30 12.41
N VAL A 26 17.33 15.81 11.19
CA VAL A 26 18.37 16.60 10.52
C VAL A 26 18.14 18.10 10.68
N GLY A 27 17.28 18.51 11.62
CA GLY A 27 16.95 19.91 11.88
C GLY A 27 16.12 20.56 10.77
N SER A 28 15.42 19.76 9.97
CA SER A 28 14.59 20.21 8.86
C SER A 28 13.11 19.94 9.13
N LYS A 29 12.24 20.48 8.28
CA LYS A 29 10.81 20.21 8.28
C LYS A 29 10.43 19.57 6.96
N TRP A 30 9.75 18.43 7.03
CA TRP A 30 9.19 17.78 5.86
C TRP A 30 8.03 18.60 5.28
N LYS A 31 7.99 18.71 3.96
CA LYS A 31 7.04 19.53 3.17
C LYS A 31 6.30 18.70 2.12
N GLY A 32 6.33 17.37 2.23
CA GLY A 32 5.72 16.48 1.25
C GLY A 32 6.70 15.97 0.19
N GLU A 33 8.01 16.03 0.46
CA GLU A 33 9.04 15.40 -0.37
C GLU A 33 8.75 13.90 -0.53
N ILE A 34 8.94 13.39 -1.75
CA ILE A 34 8.77 11.97 -2.08
C ILE A 34 10.11 11.22 -1.97
N PRO A 35 10.11 9.93 -1.61
CA PRO A 35 11.33 9.14 -1.59
C PRO A 35 11.99 9.08 -2.98
N ILE A 36 13.33 9.12 -3.01
CA ILE A 36 14.12 9.01 -4.23
C ILE A 36 14.68 7.59 -4.31
N ILE A 37 14.40 6.90 -5.41
CA ILE A 37 15.07 5.65 -5.77
C ILE A 37 16.21 5.94 -6.76
N GLY A 38 17.37 5.30 -6.57
CA GLY A 38 18.54 5.52 -7.42
C GLY A 38 18.40 4.94 -8.83
N TYR A 39 17.59 3.89 -8.98
CA TYR A 39 17.28 3.28 -10.26
C TYR A 39 16.27 4.13 -11.03
N LYS A 40 16.53 4.38 -12.32
CA LYS A 40 15.66 5.14 -13.21
C LYS A 40 14.97 4.19 -14.19
N PRO A 41 13.68 3.86 -13.98
CA PRO A 41 12.99 2.96 -14.89
C PRO A 41 12.79 3.59 -16.27
N SER A 42 12.70 2.74 -17.28
CA SER A 42 12.57 3.12 -18.69
C SER A 42 11.32 2.54 -19.36
N SER A 43 10.60 1.65 -18.68
CA SER A 43 9.33 1.10 -19.15
C SER A 43 8.29 2.19 -19.42
N LYS A 44 7.42 1.91 -20.39
CA LYS A 44 6.23 2.73 -20.67
C LYS A 44 5.06 2.20 -19.86
N GLU A 45 4.12 3.09 -19.54
CA GLU A 45 2.83 2.69 -18.99
C GLU A 45 2.04 1.91 -20.05
N VAL A 46 1.83 0.63 -19.80
CA VAL A 46 1.10 -0.30 -20.69
C VAL A 46 -0.09 -0.93 -19.98
N PHE A 47 -0.12 -0.89 -18.65
CA PHE A 47 -1.23 -1.36 -17.84
C PHE A 47 -1.93 -0.19 -17.17
N ASP A 48 -3.26 -0.24 -17.14
CA ASP A 48 -4.05 0.70 -16.37
C ASP A 48 -3.90 0.41 -14.88
N ILE A 49 -3.86 -0.87 -14.49
CA ILE A 49 -3.89 -1.28 -13.09
C ILE A 49 -2.85 -2.38 -12.83
N GLY A 50 -1.99 -2.16 -11.83
CA GLY A 50 -1.12 -3.18 -11.25
C GLY A 50 -1.66 -3.69 -9.91
N PHE A 51 -1.81 -5.01 -9.78
CA PHE A 51 -2.16 -5.67 -8.52
C PHE A 51 -0.92 -6.13 -7.76
N ASN A 52 -0.50 -5.33 -6.78
CA ASN A 52 0.60 -5.65 -5.89
C ASN A 52 0.11 -6.46 -4.68
N PHE A 53 -0.18 -7.74 -4.91
CA PHE A 53 -0.96 -8.58 -4.01
C PHE A 53 -0.12 -9.36 -2.97
N ASN A 54 1.18 -9.57 -3.18
CA ASN A 54 1.99 -10.32 -2.22
C ASN A 54 2.39 -9.46 -1.02
N VAL A 55 2.55 -10.15 0.12
CA VAL A 55 3.17 -9.63 1.34
C VAL A 55 4.30 -10.58 1.75
N GLY A 56 5.27 -10.08 2.50
CA GLY A 56 6.36 -10.94 2.98
C GLY A 56 5.92 -11.88 4.12
N ASP A 57 6.60 -13.01 4.23
CA ASP A 57 6.29 -14.09 5.20
C ASP A 57 6.33 -13.66 6.67
N LYS A 58 7.00 -12.54 6.97
CA LYS A 58 7.01 -11.95 8.32
C LYS A 58 5.64 -11.43 8.73
N TRP A 59 4.83 -10.94 7.78
CA TRP A 59 3.54 -10.30 8.04
C TRP A 59 2.46 -10.82 7.08
N PRO A 60 2.13 -12.11 7.12
CA PRO A 60 1.14 -12.71 6.22
C PRO A 60 -0.25 -12.10 6.42
N VAL A 61 -0.56 -11.62 7.64
CA VAL A 61 -1.82 -10.98 8.00
C VAL A 61 -2.09 -9.64 7.30
N LYS A 62 -1.10 -9.07 6.61
CA LYS A 62 -1.29 -7.88 5.76
C LYS A 62 -1.89 -8.21 4.40
N ALA A 63 -1.97 -9.49 4.03
CA ALA A 63 -2.52 -9.88 2.74
C ALA A 63 -4.03 -9.61 2.70
N TRP A 64 -4.45 -8.87 1.68
CA TRP A 64 -5.85 -8.87 1.26
C TRP A 64 -6.20 -10.24 0.63
N PRO A 65 -7.39 -10.81 0.89
CA PRO A 65 -7.71 -12.18 0.49
C PRO A 65 -7.56 -12.39 -1.04
N LEU A 66 -6.98 -13.54 -1.44
CA LEU A 66 -6.71 -13.81 -2.85
C LEU A 66 -8.01 -13.86 -3.69
N GLU A 67 -9.08 -14.37 -3.11
CA GLU A 67 -10.41 -14.38 -3.70
C GLU A 67 -10.94 -12.97 -3.97
N TYR A 68 -10.59 -11.98 -3.14
CA TYR A 68 -11.02 -10.59 -3.31
C TYR A 68 -10.24 -9.90 -4.42
N TRP A 69 -8.94 -10.20 -4.59
CA TRP A 69 -8.20 -9.76 -5.78
C TRP A 69 -8.81 -10.29 -7.08
N LYS A 70 -9.18 -11.57 -7.11
CA LYS A 70 -9.84 -12.20 -8.28
C LYS A 70 -11.24 -11.66 -8.51
N GLU A 71 -11.99 -11.39 -7.44
CA GLU A 71 -13.30 -10.76 -7.52
C GLU A 71 -13.18 -9.34 -8.08
N LEU A 72 -12.22 -8.55 -7.60
CA LEU A 72 -11.94 -7.21 -8.13
C LEU A 72 -11.59 -7.26 -9.63
N GLU A 73 -10.72 -8.17 -10.05
CA GLU A 73 -10.40 -8.40 -11.47
C GLU A 73 -11.67 -8.67 -12.30
N LYS A 74 -12.53 -9.56 -11.81
CA LYS A 74 -13.80 -9.89 -12.46
C LYS A 74 -14.74 -8.70 -12.54
N LEU A 75 -14.83 -7.91 -11.47
CA LEU A 75 -15.68 -6.71 -11.42
C LEU A 75 -15.20 -5.62 -12.37
N ILE A 76 -13.88 -5.46 -12.54
CA ILE A 76 -13.29 -4.54 -13.54
C ILE A 76 -13.59 -5.02 -14.96
N GLY A 77 -13.55 -6.34 -15.19
CA GLY A 77 -13.80 -6.93 -16.50
C GLY A 77 -12.80 -6.46 -17.55
N SER A 78 -13.27 -6.15 -18.76
CA SER A 78 -12.42 -5.71 -19.88
C SER A 78 -12.27 -4.18 -19.98
N LYS A 79 -12.69 -3.43 -18.95
CA LYS A 79 -12.66 -1.95 -18.96
C LYS A 79 -11.24 -1.39 -18.91
N TYR A 80 -10.32 -2.10 -18.25
CA TYR A 80 -8.96 -1.67 -17.99
C TYR A 80 -7.97 -2.83 -18.19
N ALA A 81 -6.77 -2.53 -18.67
CA ALA A 81 -5.68 -3.50 -18.76
C ALA A 81 -5.08 -3.74 -17.36
N ILE A 82 -5.20 -4.98 -16.86
CA ILE A 82 -4.73 -5.39 -15.54
C ILE A 82 -3.45 -6.21 -15.66
N SER A 83 -2.51 -5.99 -14.72
CA SER A 83 -1.32 -6.81 -14.55
C SER A 83 -1.16 -7.23 -13.10
N TRP A 84 -1.00 -8.53 -12.86
CA TRP A 84 -0.64 -9.06 -11.55
C TRP A 84 0.86 -8.87 -11.29
N GLN A 85 1.23 -8.80 -10.01
CA GLN A 85 2.60 -8.57 -9.54
C GLN A 85 3.65 -9.45 -10.25
N GLN A 86 4.71 -8.80 -10.74
CA GLN A 86 5.82 -9.42 -11.46
C GLN A 86 7.18 -8.87 -10.99
N GLY A 87 8.28 -9.42 -11.52
CA GLY A 87 9.63 -8.93 -11.26
C GLY A 87 10.20 -9.31 -9.88
N LEU A 88 9.65 -10.31 -9.18
CA LEU A 88 10.08 -10.66 -7.82
C LEU A 88 11.50 -11.25 -7.71
N LYS A 89 12.19 -11.45 -8.83
CA LYS A 89 13.56 -11.98 -8.88
C LYS A 89 14.63 -10.88 -8.84
N SER A 90 14.27 -9.63 -9.15
CA SER A 90 15.16 -8.47 -9.15
C SER A 90 14.40 -7.23 -8.73
N ILE A 91 15.02 -6.38 -7.91
CA ILE A 91 14.40 -5.13 -7.50
C ILE A 91 14.17 -4.20 -8.70
N GLU A 92 15.07 -4.20 -9.68
CA GLU A 92 14.96 -3.44 -10.92
C GLU A 92 13.78 -3.92 -11.77
N GLU A 93 13.60 -5.23 -11.94
CA GLU A 93 12.44 -5.78 -12.66
C GLU A 93 11.12 -5.42 -11.97
N TYR A 94 11.10 -5.44 -10.64
CA TYR A 94 9.91 -5.06 -9.87
C TYR A 94 9.61 -3.57 -9.99
N ILE A 95 10.63 -2.72 -9.95
CA ILE A 95 10.50 -1.27 -10.20
C ILE A 95 9.99 -1.02 -11.62
N GLU A 96 10.51 -1.71 -12.63
CA GLU A 96 10.03 -1.60 -14.01
C GLU A 96 8.58 -2.05 -14.16
N TRP A 97 8.17 -3.14 -13.51
CA TRP A 97 6.77 -3.58 -13.51
C TRP A 97 5.85 -2.52 -12.88
N ILE A 98 6.20 -1.99 -11.72
CA ILE A 98 5.43 -0.92 -11.06
C ILE A 98 5.37 0.32 -11.96
N ASN A 99 6.49 0.68 -12.59
CA ASN A 99 6.56 1.82 -13.50
C ASN A 99 5.69 1.64 -14.74
N SER A 100 5.48 0.40 -15.19
CA SER A 100 4.62 0.08 -16.33
C SER A 100 3.10 0.18 -16.06
N CYS A 101 2.70 0.45 -14.82
CA CYS A 101 1.30 0.62 -14.41
C CYS A 101 0.94 2.08 -14.15
N ARG A 102 -0.28 2.50 -14.52
CA ARG A 102 -0.83 3.84 -14.24
C ARG A 102 -1.31 3.98 -12.78
N LEU A 103 -2.00 2.95 -12.28
CA LEU A 103 -2.53 2.85 -10.92
C LEU A 103 -2.03 1.56 -10.26
N ILE A 104 -1.63 1.62 -9.00
CA ILE A 104 -1.26 0.45 -8.20
C ILE A 104 -2.27 0.24 -7.09
N VAL A 105 -2.92 -0.93 -7.09
CA VAL A 105 -3.66 -1.43 -5.93
C VAL A 105 -2.73 -2.34 -5.15
N THR A 106 -2.51 -2.06 -3.86
CA THR A 106 -1.42 -2.67 -3.10
C THR A 106 -1.81 -2.94 -1.66
N ASN A 107 -1.32 -4.05 -1.11
CA ASN A 107 -1.21 -4.18 0.35
C ASN A 107 -0.15 -3.19 0.89
N ASP A 108 -0.10 -3.02 2.21
CA ASP A 108 1.06 -2.43 2.89
C ASP A 108 2.30 -3.34 2.74
N SER A 109 3.04 -3.21 1.64
CA SER A 109 4.25 -3.98 1.31
C SER A 109 5.26 -3.13 0.52
N LEU A 110 6.42 -3.69 0.16
CA LEU A 110 7.49 -2.95 -0.53
C LEU A 110 6.98 -2.20 -1.79
N GLY A 111 6.09 -2.82 -2.56
CA GLY A 111 5.56 -2.20 -3.78
C GLY A 111 4.78 -0.91 -3.55
N LEU A 112 4.16 -0.73 -2.39
CA LEU A 112 3.54 0.55 -2.00
C LEU A 112 4.57 1.68 -1.99
N HIS A 113 5.70 1.45 -1.35
CA HIS A 113 6.75 2.46 -1.21
C HIS A 113 7.46 2.74 -2.54
N ILE A 114 7.69 1.71 -3.36
CA ILE A 114 8.25 1.90 -4.71
C ILE A 114 7.25 2.68 -5.58
N ALA A 115 5.97 2.35 -5.55
CA ALA A 115 4.94 3.10 -6.27
C ALA A 115 4.90 4.56 -5.84
N HIS A 116 5.08 4.84 -4.54
CA HIS A 116 5.12 6.20 -4.01
C HIS A 116 6.35 6.97 -4.52
N ALA A 117 7.52 6.35 -4.51
CA ALA A 117 8.76 6.93 -5.04
C ALA A 117 8.68 7.23 -6.55
N LEU A 118 7.91 6.43 -7.29
CA LEU A 118 7.62 6.62 -8.71
C LEU A 118 6.44 7.57 -8.98
N ASP A 119 5.92 8.24 -7.94
CA ASP A 119 4.78 9.17 -7.99
C ASP A 119 3.50 8.57 -8.62
N LYS A 120 3.33 7.24 -8.52
CA LYS A 120 2.17 6.53 -9.09
C LYS A 120 0.88 6.85 -8.34
N ARG A 121 -0.25 6.68 -9.03
CA ARG A 121 -1.56 6.64 -8.39
C ARG A 121 -1.65 5.38 -7.54
N ILE A 122 -2.10 5.49 -6.29
CA ILE A 122 -2.06 4.38 -5.31
C ILE A 122 -3.41 4.19 -4.61
N ILE A 123 -3.85 2.94 -4.54
CA ILE A 123 -4.88 2.49 -3.60
C ILE A 123 -4.22 1.49 -2.65
N ALA A 124 -3.94 1.94 -1.43
CA ALA A 124 -3.22 1.15 -0.43
C ALA A 124 -4.19 0.52 0.57
N LEU A 125 -4.10 -0.80 0.75
CA LEU A 125 -4.95 -1.58 1.64
C LEU A 125 -4.20 -1.80 2.96
N PHE A 126 -4.77 -1.28 4.06
CA PHE A 126 -4.20 -1.37 5.40
C PHE A 126 -5.11 -2.15 6.33
N GLY A 127 -4.51 -2.84 7.30
CA GLY A 127 -5.23 -3.56 8.35
C GLY A 127 -4.40 -3.61 9.62
N PRO A 128 -3.58 -4.65 9.84
CA PRO A 128 -2.89 -4.87 11.11
C PRO A 128 -1.84 -3.80 11.46
N THR A 129 -1.42 -2.96 10.51
CA THR A 129 -0.40 -1.92 10.67
C THR A 129 -0.98 -0.51 10.69
N LEU A 130 -0.22 0.43 11.26
CA LEU A 130 -0.58 1.84 11.34
C LEU A 130 -0.51 2.53 9.97
N SER A 131 -1.67 2.75 9.34
CA SER A 131 -1.75 3.50 8.09
C SER A 131 -1.34 4.97 8.23
N THR A 132 -1.40 5.53 9.44
CA THR A 132 -0.99 6.92 9.73
C THR A 132 0.51 7.14 9.61
N GLU A 133 1.32 6.09 9.69
CA GLU A 133 2.77 6.20 9.54
C GLU A 133 3.21 6.29 8.08
N VAL A 134 2.34 5.91 7.15
CA VAL A 134 2.65 5.86 5.73
C VAL A 134 1.98 7.03 5.01
N TYR A 135 2.82 7.90 4.46
CA TYR A 135 2.36 8.94 3.56
C TYR A 135 2.11 8.39 2.15
N VAL A 136 1.01 8.83 1.54
CA VAL A 136 0.66 8.52 0.16
C VAL A 136 0.18 9.80 -0.49
N LYS A 137 1.04 10.41 -1.31
CA LYS A 137 0.76 11.71 -1.97
C LYS A 137 -0.37 11.61 -2.99
N ASN A 138 -0.21 10.72 -3.98
CA ASN A 138 -1.15 10.54 -5.10
C ASN A 138 -2.01 9.29 -4.87
N GLY A 139 -2.80 9.25 -3.80
CA GLY A 139 -3.54 8.03 -3.52
C GLY A 139 -4.49 8.08 -2.34
N VAL A 140 -5.05 6.91 -2.03
CA VAL A 140 -5.95 6.70 -0.89
C VAL A 140 -5.48 5.49 -0.09
N LYS A 141 -5.69 5.56 1.23
CA LYS A 141 -5.50 4.43 2.15
C LYS A 141 -6.87 3.89 2.54
N LEU A 142 -7.16 2.66 2.17
CA LEU A 142 -8.40 1.96 2.53
C LEU A 142 -8.15 1.14 3.78
N LEU A 143 -9.08 1.27 4.73
CA LEU A 143 -9.09 0.56 6.00
C LEU A 143 -10.35 -0.33 6.07
N PRO A 144 -10.36 -1.34 6.96
CA PRO A 144 -11.55 -2.14 7.22
C PRO A 144 -12.78 -1.27 7.48
N GLU A 145 -13.89 -1.55 6.79
CA GLU A 145 -15.14 -0.78 6.90
C GLU A 145 -15.83 -1.01 8.27
N LYS A 146 -15.64 -2.19 8.85
CA LYS A 146 -16.09 -2.51 10.20
C LYS A 146 -15.05 -2.14 11.24
N GLU A 147 -15.53 -1.69 12.40
CA GLU A 147 -14.68 -1.44 13.55
C GLU A 147 -14.13 -2.75 14.13
N TYR A 148 -12.82 -2.77 14.37
CA TYR A 148 -12.13 -3.80 15.12
C TYR A 148 -11.46 -3.14 16.33
N ASP A 149 -11.79 -3.61 17.52
CA ASP A 149 -11.17 -3.19 18.79
C ASP A 149 -9.64 -3.34 18.82
N CYS A 150 -9.10 -4.27 18.03
CA CYS A 150 -7.68 -4.56 17.95
C CYS A 150 -6.97 -3.78 16.85
N LEU A 151 -7.64 -2.88 16.10
CA LEU A 151 -7.05 -2.23 14.93
C LEU A 151 -6.39 -0.89 15.29
N PRO A 152 -5.13 -0.64 14.87
CA PRO A 152 -4.17 -1.61 14.33
C PRO A 152 -3.56 -2.47 15.43
N CYS A 153 -3.36 -3.76 15.15
CA CYS A 153 -2.92 -4.71 16.17
C CYS A 153 -1.40 -4.84 16.29
N MET A 154 -0.68 -4.36 15.28
CA MET A 154 0.78 -4.47 15.18
C MET A 154 1.30 -5.90 15.42
N SER A 155 0.49 -6.91 15.09
CA SER A 155 0.78 -8.33 15.27
C SER A 155 0.99 -9.04 13.92
N THR A 156 1.93 -9.98 13.87
CA THR A 156 2.21 -10.81 12.70
C THR A 156 1.26 -12.01 12.57
N SER A 157 0.44 -12.27 13.58
CA SER A 157 -0.59 -13.31 13.61
C SER A 157 -1.96 -12.76 14.01
N CYS A 158 -3.03 -13.40 13.56
CA CYS A 158 -4.41 -13.01 13.85
C CYS A 158 -5.15 -14.17 14.52
N VAL A 159 -5.86 -13.86 15.61
CA VAL A 159 -6.67 -14.82 16.38
C VAL A 159 -8.17 -14.70 16.13
N ARG A 160 -8.58 -13.76 15.26
CA ARG A 160 -9.99 -13.57 14.89
C ARG A 160 -10.38 -14.60 13.84
N ASP A 161 -11.58 -15.15 13.94
CA ASP A 161 -12.14 -16.06 12.92
C ASP A 161 -12.20 -15.39 11.54
N ARG A 162 -12.51 -14.09 11.52
CA ARG A 162 -12.50 -13.26 10.31
C ARG A 162 -11.48 -12.11 10.45
N PRO A 163 -10.31 -12.21 9.79
CA PRO A 163 -9.29 -11.17 9.81
C PRO A 163 -9.79 -9.84 9.21
N CYS A 164 -9.26 -8.72 9.70
CA CYS A 164 -9.71 -7.38 9.34
C CYS A 164 -9.60 -7.06 7.84
N MET A 165 -8.63 -7.64 7.12
CA MET A 165 -8.48 -7.42 5.67
C MET A 165 -9.71 -7.89 4.87
N TYR A 166 -10.52 -8.81 5.39
CA TYR A 166 -11.78 -9.26 4.77
C TYR A 166 -12.92 -8.23 4.87
N GLU A 167 -12.73 -7.14 5.62
CA GLU A 167 -13.71 -6.06 5.74
C GLU A 167 -13.34 -4.86 4.86
N ILE A 168 -12.39 -5.04 3.93
CA ILE A 168 -12.17 -4.14 2.79
C ILE A 168 -12.81 -4.82 1.58
N SER A 169 -13.96 -4.34 1.12
CA SER A 169 -14.72 -4.99 0.05
C SER A 169 -14.12 -4.72 -1.35
N PRO A 170 -14.16 -5.70 -2.28
CA PRO A 170 -13.77 -5.46 -3.68
C PRO A 170 -14.54 -4.31 -4.34
N ALA A 171 -15.82 -4.12 -3.97
CA ALA A 171 -16.65 -3.02 -4.46
C ALA A 171 -16.09 -1.64 -4.04
N THR A 172 -15.64 -1.49 -2.79
CA THR A 172 -15.01 -0.25 -2.30
C THR A 172 -13.68 0.01 -3.02
N VAL A 173 -12.89 -1.04 -3.30
CA VAL A 173 -11.65 -0.90 -4.08
C VAL A 173 -11.98 -0.47 -5.52
N LEU A 174 -12.95 -1.10 -6.18
CA LEU A 174 -13.38 -0.75 -7.54
C LEU A 174 -13.81 0.72 -7.64
N LYS A 175 -14.64 1.20 -6.69
CA LYS A 175 -15.08 2.60 -6.68
C LYS A 175 -13.90 3.57 -6.70
N ASN A 176 -12.82 3.25 -5.97
CA ASN A 176 -11.61 4.07 -5.97
C ASN A 176 -10.82 3.91 -7.27
N VAL A 177 -10.72 2.70 -7.83
CA VAL A 177 -10.11 2.47 -9.15
C VAL A 177 -10.77 3.35 -10.21
N GLU A 178 -12.11 3.36 -10.27
CA GLU A 178 -12.85 4.15 -11.24
C GLU A 178 -12.64 5.64 -11.05
N LYS A 179 -12.67 6.12 -9.80
CA LYS A 179 -12.35 7.52 -9.49
C LYS A 179 -10.96 7.90 -10.02
N PHE A 180 -9.93 7.14 -9.64
CA PHE A 180 -8.55 7.45 -10.00
C PHE A 180 -8.24 7.31 -11.49
N LEU A 181 -8.96 6.48 -12.25
CA LEU A 181 -8.73 6.32 -13.70
C LEU A 181 -9.64 7.19 -14.57
N SER A 182 -10.69 7.79 -13.98
CA SER A 182 -11.54 8.79 -14.65
C SER A 182 -10.98 10.22 -14.62
N GLU A 183 -10.03 10.49 -13.71
CA GLU A 183 -9.26 11.74 -13.57
C GLU A 183 -8.02 11.77 -14.48
#